data_AF-A0A845CYS8-F1
#
_entry.id   AF-A0A845CYS8-F1
#
_cell.length_a   1.000
_cell.length_b   1.000
_cell.length_c   1.000
_cell.angle_alpha   90.00
_cell.angle_beta   90.00
_cell.angle_gamma   90.00
#
_symmetry.space_group_name_H-M   'P 1'
#
loop_
_entity.id
_entity.type
_entity.pdbx_description
1 polymer ?
#
loop_
_entity_poly.entity_id
_entity_poly.type
_entity_poly.pdbx_seq_one_letter_code
_entity_poly.pdbx_strand_id
1 'polypeptide(L)'
;MRVPNTVRLPVLLLCAAVAFAVFYATSPITPSFASEGDDHAHEEAPTLETLTERIAALEARLAELEAAEDEMAAEKLAHSVYDAVSAAYLLDKVDIHALHRRLKDGDGIMPGDAGQIKYLVPLLNAVDWPPELAEEAAALTETLTNLTAALADDDLENALPLSTTAHDQQHHFSSNVFDWFDCLQLSEKEMEAETHEEGEQTETAHDDHGHSNGHDDEETSDDNGGQESGNDKCVQVDSDETQDDGHDHSHGG
;
A
#
# COMPACT_ATOMS: atom_id res chain seq x y z
N MET A 1 -1.20 -9.41 24.46
CA MET A 1 -2.28 -8.44 24.14
C MET A 1 -1.64 -7.10 23.80
N ARG A 2 -1.33 -6.87 22.52
CA ARG A 2 -0.80 -5.59 22.01
C ARG A 2 -1.97 -4.69 21.64
N VAL A 3 -1.89 -3.43 22.05
CA VAL A 3 -2.87 -2.37 21.72
C VAL A 3 -2.64 -1.97 20.26
N PRO A 4 -3.68 -1.91 19.40
CA PRO A 4 -3.54 -1.49 18.01
C PRO A 4 -3.08 -0.03 17.93
N ASN A 5 -2.11 0.24 17.05
CA ASN A 5 -1.50 1.56 16.78
C ASN A 5 -2.43 2.49 15.96
N THR A 6 -3.72 2.54 16.27
CA THR A 6 -4.71 3.40 15.58
C THR A 6 -4.78 4.84 16.12
N VAL A 7 -3.85 5.26 16.98
CA VAL A 7 -3.97 6.54 17.73
C VAL A 7 -3.21 7.73 17.10
N ARG A 8 -2.62 7.61 15.90
CA ARG A 8 -1.93 8.75 15.25
C ARG A 8 -2.79 9.59 14.31
N LEU A 9 -3.89 9.06 13.78
CA LEU A 9 -4.86 9.82 13.00
C LEU A 9 -5.63 10.91 13.78
N PRO A 10 -5.99 10.76 15.08
CA PRO A 10 -6.73 11.83 15.77
C PRO A 10 -5.89 13.07 16.08
N VAL A 11 -4.55 13.00 16.08
CA VAL A 11 -3.72 14.17 16.45
C VAL A 11 -3.63 15.19 15.32
N LEU A 12 -3.54 14.76 14.06
CA LEU A 12 -3.52 15.68 12.92
C LEU A 12 -4.89 16.34 12.69
N LEU A 13 -5.97 15.59 12.86
CA LEU A 13 -7.35 16.12 12.82
C LEU A 13 -7.62 17.09 13.98
N LEU A 14 -7.05 16.84 15.17
CA LEU A 14 -7.12 17.77 16.30
C LEU A 14 -6.30 19.05 16.03
N CYS A 15 -5.12 18.96 15.39
CA CYS A 15 -4.31 20.12 15.03
C CYS A 15 -4.99 21.00 13.96
N ALA A 16 -5.63 20.39 12.96
CA ALA A 16 -6.42 21.14 11.97
C ALA A 16 -7.64 21.82 12.60
N ALA A 17 -8.36 21.14 13.50
CA ALA A 17 -9.48 21.73 14.23
C ALA A 17 -9.05 22.86 15.19
N VAL A 18 -7.88 22.74 15.83
CA VAL A 18 -7.31 23.80 16.68
C VAL A 18 -6.84 24.99 15.84
N ALA A 19 -6.26 24.79 14.66
CA ALA A 19 -5.92 25.88 13.76
C ALA A 19 -7.16 26.65 13.28
N PHE A 20 -8.25 25.95 12.96
CA PHE A 20 -9.55 26.56 12.62
C PHE A 20 -10.16 27.32 13.81
N ALA A 21 -10.08 26.76 15.01
CA ALA A 21 -10.58 27.42 16.23
C ALA A 21 -9.75 28.65 16.62
N VAL A 22 -8.43 28.64 16.43
CA VAL A 22 -7.56 29.80 16.69
C VAL A 22 -7.78 30.89 15.65
N PHE A 23 -7.98 30.55 14.37
CA PHE A 23 -8.32 31.53 13.34
C PHE A 23 -9.65 32.26 13.61
N TYR A 24 -10.65 31.54 14.15
CA TYR A 24 -11.90 32.15 14.63
C TYR A 24 -11.76 32.89 15.97
N ALA A 25 -10.86 32.47 16.86
CA ALA A 25 -10.69 33.07 18.19
C ALA A 25 -9.79 34.32 18.21
N THR A 26 -8.90 34.49 17.24
CA THR A 26 -8.08 35.72 17.11
C THR A 26 -8.65 36.74 16.15
N SER A 27 -9.78 36.45 15.51
CA SER A 27 -10.63 37.51 14.98
C SER A 27 -11.24 38.23 16.18
N PRO A 28 -10.89 39.50 16.47
CA PRO A 28 -11.49 40.23 17.58
C PRO A 28 -12.95 40.52 17.23
N ILE A 29 -13.84 39.55 17.47
CA ILE A 29 -15.24 39.82 17.75
C ILE A 29 -15.26 40.32 19.18
N THR A 30 -14.87 41.58 19.38
CA THR A 30 -15.28 42.31 20.57
C THR A 30 -16.76 42.62 20.39
N PRO A 31 -17.70 42.01 21.15
CA PRO A 31 -19.04 42.57 21.23
C PRO A 31 -18.91 43.86 22.05
N SER A 32 -18.67 44.97 21.35
CA SER A 32 -18.79 46.30 21.92
C SER A 32 -20.27 46.54 22.21
N PHE A 33 -20.71 46.19 23.41
CA PHE A 33 -22.00 46.58 23.98
C PHE A 33 -21.98 48.03 24.50
N ALA A 34 -21.22 48.90 23.85
CA ALA A 34 -21.35 50.33 24.04
C ALA A 34 -22.58 50.79 23.24
N SER A 35 -23.70 50.85 23.96
CA SER A 35 -24.95 51.47 23.53
C SER A 35 -24.74 52.97 23.33
N GLU A 36 -24.35 53.38 22.13
CA GLU A 36 -24.28 54.78 21.73
C GLU A 36 -24.54 54.90 20.23
N GLY A 37 -25.70 55.46 19.87
CA GLY A 37 -26.02 55.86 18.50
C GLY A 37 -26.51 54.73 17.60
N ASP A 38 -27.83 54.56 17.59
CA ASP A 38 -28.62 53.78 16.64
C ASP A 38 -28.48 54.30 15.20
N ASP A 39 -27.30 54.09 14.60
CA ASP A 39 -27.11 54.00 13.16
C ASP A 39 -26.86 52.51 12.87
N HIS A 40 -27.91 51.69 13.02
CA HIS A 40 -27.97 50.41 12.34
C HIS A 40 -27.95 50.68 10.84
N ALA A 41 -26.76 50.93 10.30
CA ALA A 41 -26.48 50.77 8.90
C ALA A 41 -27.01 49.38 8.56
N HIS A 42 -28.16 49.35 7.89
CA HIS A 42 -28.74 48.15 7.38
C HIS A 42 -27.66 47.54 6.49
N GLU A 43 -26.96 46.52 6.98
CA GLU A 43 -26.18 45.65 6.12
C GLU A 43 -27.18 45.15 5.09
N GLU A 44 -27.08 45.69 3.87
CA GLU A 44 -27.96 45.30 2.78
C GLU A 44 -27.87 43.78 2.68
N ALA A 45 -29.02 43.12 2.74
CA ALA A 45 -29.08 41.68 2.61
C ALA A 45 -28.36 41.31 1.30
N PRO A 46 -27.47 40.30 1.32
CA PRO A 46 -26.72 39.92 0.13
C PRO A 46 -27.69 39.65 -1.02
N THR A 47 -27.38 40.24 -2.18
CA THR A 47 -28.21 40.06 -3.36
C THR A 47 -28.08 38.62 -3.86
N LEU A 48 -29.05 38.17 -4.67
CA LEU A 48 -29.02 36.85 -5.29
C LEU A 48 -27.75 36.67 -6.14
N GLU A 49 -27.34 37.74 -6.83
CA GLU A 49 -26.10 37.77 -7.63
C GLU A 49 -24.86 37.47 -6.78
N THR A 50 -24.72 38.15 -5.62
CA THR A 50 -23.60 37.89 -4.69
C THR A 50 -23.61 36.45 -4.16
N LEU A 51 -24.79 35.88 -3.90
CA LEU A 51 -24.90 34.49 -3.45
C LEU A 51 -24.50 33.51 -4.57
N THR A 52 -24.91 33.75 -5.81
CA THR A 52 -24.52 32.92 -6.96
C THR A 52 -23.01 32.97 -7.21
N GLU A 53 -22.39 34.15 -7.15
CA GLU A 53 -20.93 34.28 -7.25
C GLU A 53 -20.21 33.52 -6.14
N ARG A 54 -20.71 33.61 -4.91
CA ARG A 54 -20.13 32.89 -3.76
C ARG A 54 -20.27 31.37 -3.91
N ILE A 55 -21.38 30.87 -4.45
CA ILE A 55 -21.56 29.44 -4.72
C ILE A 55 -20.55 28.97 -5.77
N ALA A 56 -20.45 29.67 -6.91
CA ALA A 56 -19.51 29.33 -7.97
C ALA A 56 -18.05 29.34 -7.47
N ALA A 57 -17.69 30.29 -6.60
CA ALA A 57 -16.36 30.34 -5.99
C ALA A 57 -16.10 29.18 -5.01
N LEU A 58 -17.12 28.70 -4.29
CA LEU A 58 -16.99 27.54 -3.41
C LEU A 58 -16.88 26.23 -4.19
N GLU A 59 -17.66 26.08 -5.27
CA GLU A 59 -17.56 24.93 -6.17
C GLU A 59 -16.17 24.84 -6.80
N ALA A 60 -15.60 25.96 -7.25
CA ALA A 60 -14.24 26.00 -7.78
C ALA A 60 -13.18 25.59 -6.73
N ARG A 61 -13.37 25.99 -5.46
CA ARG A 61 -12.47 25.59 -4.37
C ARG A 61 -12.60 24.12 -3.98
N LEU A 62 -13.81 23.56 -4.06
CA LEU A 62 -14.02 22.14 -3.84
C LEU A 62 -13.30 21.32 -4.92
N ALA A 63 -13.45 21.71 -6.19
CA ALA A 63 -12.73 21.06 -7.29
C ALA A 63 -11.19 21.16 -7.14
N GLU A 64 -10.66 22.29 -6.66
CA GLU A 64 -9.22 22.43 -6.36
C GLU A 64 -8.77 21.52 -5.21
N LEU A 65 -9.59 21.37 -4.16
CA LEU A 65 -9.29 20.49 -3.04
C LEU A 65 -9.34 19.01 -3.42
N GLU A 66 -10.32 18.61 -4.21
CA GLU A 66 -10.45 17.24 -4.73
C GLU A 66 -9.21 16.86 -5.57
N ALA A 67 -8.79 17.74 -6.48
CA ALA A 67 -7.57 17.51 -7.28
C ALA A 67 -6.30 17.44 -6.41
N ALA A 68 -6.20 18.24 -5.35
CA ALA A 68 -5.07 18.20 -4.43
C ALA A 68 -5.07 16.92 -3.57
N GLU A 69 -6.25 16.40 -3.19
CA GLU A 69 -6.37 15.13 -2.49
C GLU A 69 -5.92 13.95 -3.37
N ASP A 70 -6.29 13.96 -4.65
CA ASP A 70 -5.84 12.96 -5.62
C ASP A 70 -4.31 13.00 -5.83
N GLU A 71 -3.71 14.19 -5.96
CA GLU A 71 -2.26 14.35 -6.09
C GLU A 71 -1.51 13.85 -4.86
N MET A 72 -1.99 14.19 -3.65
CA MET A 72 -1.40 13.69 -2.40
C MET A 72 -1.59 12.18 -2.25
N ALA A 73 -2.70 11.62 -2.71
CA ALA A 73 -2.95 10.18 -2.68
C ALA A 73 -1.97 9.44 -3.61
N ALA A 74 -1.75 9.95 -4.82
CA ALA A 74 -0.78 9.41 -5.77
C ALA A 74 0.66 9.50 -5.22
N GLU A 75 1.05 10.64 -4.64
CA GLU A 75 2.37 10.80 -4.01
C GLU A 75 2.55 9.84 -2.83
N LYS A 76 1.53 9.68 -1.97
CA LYS A 76 1.56 8.74 -0.85
C LYS A 76 1.73 7.31 -1.34
N LEU A 77 1.01 6.92 -2.39
CA LEU A 77 1.13 5.58 -2.98
C LEU A 77 2.55 5.34 -3.50
N ALA A 78 3.14 6.30 -4.23
CA ALA A 78 4.50 6.18 -4.76
C ALA A 78 5.55 5.96 -3.65
N HIS A 79 5.44 6.70 -2.53
CA HIS A 79 6.31 6.48 -1.37
C HIS A 79 6.11 5.10 -0.73
N SER A 80 4.85 4.67 -0.56
CA SER A 80 4.51 3.36 -0.02
C SER A 80 5.09 2.22 -0.86
N VAL A 81 5.03 2.33 -2.19
CA VAL A 81 5.62 1.37 -3.13
C VAL A 81 7.13 1.30 -2.97
N TYR A 82 7.81 2.45 -2.95
CA TYR A 82 9.25 2.51 -2.76
C TYR A 82 9.69 1.86 -1.44
N ASP A 83 9.00 2.15 -0.34
CA ASP A 83 9.31 1.62 0.99
C ASP A 83 9.09 0.10 1.05
N ALA A 84 7.99 -0.41 0.49
CA ALA A 84 7.68 -1.84 0.44
C ALA A 84 8.72 -2.64 -0.36
N VAL A 85 9.04 -2.19 -1.58
CA VAL A 85 10.04 -2.85 -2.45
C VAL A 85 11.44 -2.78 -1.82
N SER A 86 11.80 -1.63 -1.23
CA SER A 86 13.08 -1.47 -0.54
C SER A 86 13.20 -2.39 0.68
N ALA A 87 12.12 -2.53 1.46
CA ALA A 87 12.10 -3.43 2.60
C ALA A 87 12.20 -4.90 2.19
N ALA A 88 11.49 -5.33 1.15
CA ALA A 88 11.60 -6.68 0.60
C ALA A 88 13.02 -6.98 0.08
N TYR A 89 13.62 -6.03 -0.66
CA TYR A 89 15.00 -6.16 -1.10
C TYR A 89 15.99 -6.30 0.06
N LEU A 90 15.86 -5.47 1.10
CA LEU A 90 16.74 -5.53 2.28
C LEU A 90 16.52 -6.81 3.10
N LEU A 91 15.29 -7.30 3.16
CA LEU A 91 14.95 -8.58 3.77
C LEU A 91 15.67 -9.73 3.05
N ASP A 92 15.62 -9.78 1.72
CA ASP A 92 16.29 -10.80 0.89
C ASP A 92 17.82 -10.76 1.00
N LYS A 93 18.41 -9.64 1.44
CA LYS A 93 19.87 -9.55 1.70
C LYS A 93 20.30 -10.19 3.00
N VAL A 94 19.38 -10.41 3.95
CA VAL A 94 19.67 -11.18 5.14
C VAL A 94 19.49 -12.65 4.80
N ASP A 95 20.60 -13.39 4.76
CA ASP A 95 20.64 -14.78 4.28
C ASP A 95 20.03 -15.76 5.30
N ILE A 96 18.71 -15.68 5.50
CA ILE A 96 17.93 -16.58 6.37
C ILE A 96 18.03 -18.01 5.86
N HIS A 97 18.15 -18.20 4.54
CA HIS A 97 18.37 -19.50 3.94
C HIS A 97 19.69 -20.15 4.40
N ALA A 98 20.81 -19.42 4.38
CA ALA A 98 22.08 -19.92 4.90
C ALA A 98 22.03 -20.16 6.41
N LEU A 99 21.38 -19.30 7.18
CA LEU A 99 21.15 -19.52 8.61
C LEU A 99 20.41 -20.86 8.83
N HIS A 100 19.27 -21.07 8.17
CA HIS A 100 18.48 -22.30 8.27
C HIS A 100 19.31 -23.54 7.93
N ARG A 101 19.99 -23.54 6.77
CA ARG A 101 20.85 -24.66 6.36
C ARG A 101 21.92 -24.97 7.40
N ARG A 102 22.63 -23.94 7.88
CA ARG A 102 23.68 -24.10 8.90
C ARG A 102 23.12 -24.71 10.20
N LEU A 103 21.98 -24.23 10.69
CA LEU A 103 21.36 -24.78 11.90
C LEU A 103 20.95 -26.26 11.69
N LYS A 104 20.40 -26.58 10.51
CA LYS A 104 19.98 -27.94 10.14
C LYS A 104 21.16 -28.92 10.03
N ASP A 105 22.28 -28.45 9.51
CA ASP A 105 23.51 -29.24 9.32
C ASP A 105 24.27 -29.48 10.63
N GLY A 106 23.84 -28.84 11.73
CA GLY A 106 24.39 -29.05 13.07
C GLY A 106 25.59 -28.17 13.41
N ASP A 107 25.90 -27.17 12.59
CA ASP A 107 26.97 -26.19 12.85
C ASP A 107 26.65 -25.26 14.04
N GLY A 108 25.39 -25.24 14.47
CA GLY A 108 24.93 -24.51 15.65
C GLY A 108 24.72 -23.01 15.42
N ILE A 109 24.37 -22.31 16.51
CA ILE A 109 24.14 -20.86 16.53
C ILE A 109 25.51 -20.17 16.64
N MET A 110 25.75 -19.19 15.76
CA MET A 110 26.98 -18.41 15.73
C MET A 110 26.81 -17.05 16.42
N PRO A 111 27.88 -16.50 17.03
CA PRO A 111 27.85 -15.15 17.57
C PRO A 111 27.45 -14.14 16.49
N GLY A 112 26.37 -13.39 16.74
CA GLY A 112 25.88 -12.34 15.85
C GLY A 112 24.64 -12.70 15.03
N ASP A 113 24.23 -13.97 14.98
CA ASP A 113 23.04 -14.42 14.25
C ASP A 113 21.78 -13.65 14.67
N ALA A 114 21.52 -13.59 15.98
CA ALA A 114 20.42 -12.82 16.54
C ALA A 114 20.50 -11.34 16.13
N GLY A 115 21.71 -10.78 16.08
CA GLY A 115 21.95 -9.40 15.67
C GLY A 115 21.56 -9.13 14.23
N GLN A 116 21.85 -10.06 13.31
CA GLN A 116 21.49 -9.94 11.89
C GLN A 116 19.97 -9.94 11.70
N ILE A 117 19.26 -10.87 12.34
CA ILE A 117 17.79 -10.98 12.22
C ILE A 117 17.08 -9.81 12.92
N LYS A 118 17.61 -9.34 14.04
CA LYS A 118 16.99 -8.28 14.86
C LYS A 118 16.70 -6.98 14.10
N TYR A 119 17.49 -6.64 13.09
CA TYR A 119 17.29 -5.39 12.33
C TYR A 119 16.13 -5.46 11.34
N LEU A 120 15.64 -6.65 11.00
CA LEU A 120 14.51 -6.83 10.08
C LEU A 120 13.17 -6.47 10.72
N VAL A 121 13.00 -6.74 12.02
CA VAL A 121 11.76 -6.40 12.74
C VAL A 121 11.42 -4.90 12.69
N PRO A 122 12.31 -3.97 13.05
CA PRO A 122 11.99 -2.54 12.94
C PRO A 122 11.83 -2.07 11.50
N LEU A 123 12.51 -2.70 10.53
CA LEU A 123 12.31 -2.43 9.10
C LEU A 123 10.87 -2.75 8.67
N LEU A 124 10.40 -3.97 8.94
CA LEU A 124 9.04 -4.39 8.58
C LEU A 124 7.97 -3.56 9.31
N ASN A 125 8.21 -3.12 10.54
CA ASN A 125 7.27 -2.25 11.27
C ASN A 125 7.27 -0.79 10.82
N ALA A 126 8.26 -0.35 10.03
CA ALA A 126 8.37 1.03 9.56
C ALA A 126 7.59 1.29 8.28
N VAL A 127 7.30 0.24 7.50
CA VAL A 127 6.59 0.32 6.23
C VAL A 127 5.08 0.36 6.48
N ASP A 128 4.39 1.29 5.81
CA ASP A 128 2.92 1.32 5.74
C ASP A 128 2.48 0.29 4.68
N TRP A 129 2.37 -0.98 5.08
CA TRP A 129 2.07 -2.06 4.13
C TRP A 129 0.67 -1.90 3.54
N PRO A 130 0.49 -2.16 2.23
CA PRO A 130 -0.84 -2.22 1.63
C PRO A 130 -1.66 -3.33 2.31
N PRO A 131 -3.00 -3.20 2.40
CA PRO A 131 -3.85 -4.13 3.13
C PRO A 131 -3.64 -5.61 2.75
N GLU A 132 -3.35 -5.88 1.49
CA GLU A 132 -3.13 -7.21 0.92
C GLU A 132 -1.85 -7.87 1.46
N LEU A 133 -0.85 -7.08 1.88
CA LEU A 133 0.45 -7.57 2.39
C LEU A 133 0.58 -7.43 3.91
N ALA A 134 -0.32 -6.68 4.57
CA ALA A 134 -0.19 -6.31 5.97
C ALA A 134 -0.23 -7.52 6.92
N GLU A 135 -1.07 -8.51 6.65
CA GLU A 135 -1.17 -9.72 7.48
C GLU A 135 0.11 -10.56 7.39
N GLU A 136 0.65 -10.75 6.19
CA GLU A 136 1.88 -11.51 5.96
C GLU A 136 3.11 -10.80 6.56
N ALA A 137 3.20 -9.48 6.40
CA ALA A 137 4.25 -8.69 7.04
C ALA A 137 4.22 -8.82 8.56
N ALA A 138 3.02 -8.83 9.17
CA ALA A 138 2.85 -9.00 10.60
C ALA A 138 3.23 -10.42 11.06
N ALA A 139 2.82 -11.45 10.33
CA ALA A 139 3.17 -12.85 10.60
C ALA A 139 4.69 -13.07 10.53
N LEU A 140 5.34 -12.58 9.47
CA LEU A 140 6.79 -12.65 9.32
C LEU A 140 7.50 -11.89 10.46
N THR A 141 7.02 -10.69 10.82
CA THR A 141 7.56 -9.89 11.92
C THR A 141 7.52 -10.65 13.25
N GLU A 142 6.43 -11.36 13.54
CA GLU A 142 6.30 -12.20 14.73
C GLU A 142 7.29 -13.36 14.72
N THR A 143 7.38 -14.09 13.60
CA THR A 143 8.34 -15.20 13.44
C THR A 143 9.79 -14.73 13.62
N LEU A 144 10.18 -13.61 12.98
CA LEU A 144 11.53 -13.05 13.11
C LEU A 144 11.82 -12.58 14.54
N THR A 145 10.82 -12.07 15.25
CA THR A 145 10.94 -11.70 16.67
C THR A 145 11.24 -12.94 17.53
N ASN A 146 10.48 -14.02 17.33
CA ASN A 146 10.67 -15.28 18.06
C ASN A 146 12.00 -15.94 17.70
N LEU A 147 12.38 -15.95 16.42
CA LEU A 147 13.67 -16.46 15.95
C LEU A 147 14.82 -15.68 16.57
N THR A 148 14.74 -14.35 16.60
CA THR A 148 15.76 -13.49 17.24
C THR A 148 15.94 -13.84 18.72
N ALA A 149 14.84 -14.08 19.45
CA ALA A 149 14.90 -14.47 20.86
C ALA A 149 15.58 -15.84 21.05
N ALA A 150 15.16 -16.86 20.28
CA ALA A 150 15.77 -18.19 20.33
C ALA A 150 17.28 -18.17 20.00
N LEU A 151 17.67 -17.38 18.98
CA LEU A 151 19.09 -17.19 18.63
C LEU A 151 19.87 -16.47 19.73
N ALA A 152 19.24 -15.54 20.46
CA ALA A 152 19.91 -14.80 21.53
C ALA A 152 20.12 -15.64 22.80
N ASP A 153 19.25 -16.63 23.03
CA ASP A 153 19.30 -17.54 24.18
C ASP A 153 20.09 -18.83 23.89
N ASP A 154 20.77 -18.92 22.73
CA ASP A 154 21.45 -20.12 22.23
C ASP A 154 20.54 -21.38 22.21
N ASP A 155 19.23 -21.17 21.98
CA ASP A 155 18.21 -22.20 22.01
C ASP A 155 18.03 -22.83 20.61
N LEU A 156 18.92 -23.78 20.29
CA LEU A 156 18.90 -24.48 19.00
C LEU A 156 17.60 -25.25 18.74
N GLU A 157 16.98 -25.82 19.78
CA GLU A 157 15.75 -26.61 19.67
C GLU A 157 14.60 -25.77 19.12
N ASN A 158 14.49 -24.51 19.55
CA ASN A 158 13.49 -23.57 19.05
C ASN A 158 13.95 -22.78 17.82
N ALA A 159 15.23 -22.43 17.72
CA ALA A 159 15.77 -21.65 16.59
C ALA A 159 15.67 -22.40 15.26
N LEU A 160 15.90 -23.72 15.24
CA LEU A 160 15.83 -24.51 14.02
C LEU A 160 14.44 -24.48 13.35
N PRO A 161 13.33 -24.87 13.99
CA PRO A 161 12.00 -24.82 13.36
C PRO A 161 11.59 -23.38 13.01
N LEU A 162 11.93 -22.39 13.85
CA LEU A 162 11.66 -20.98 13.56
C LEU A 162 12.44 -20.47 12.35
N SER A 163 13.68 -20.94 12.13
CA SER A 163 14.47 -20.57 10.94
C SER A 163 13.85 -21.09 9.65
N THR A 164 13.29 -22.31 9.67
CA THR A 164 12.54 -22.86 8.53
C THR A 164 11.30 -22.02 8.24
N THR A 165 10.50 -21.73 9.26
CA THR A 165 9.29 -20.92 9.08
C THR A 165 9.61 -19.51 8.61
N ALA A 166 10.66 -18.87 9.16
CA ALA A 166 11.08 -17.54 8.74
C ALA A 166 11.55 -17.52 7.27
N HIS A 167 12.30 -18.54 6.86
CA HIS A 167 12.74 -18.72 5.47
C HIS A 167 11.55 -18.84 4.50
N ASP A 168 10.62 -19.74 4.80
CA ASP A 168 9.47 -19.98 3.91
C ASP A 168 8.55 -18.76 3.84
N GLN A 169 8.31 -18.10 4.98
CA GLN A 169 7.54 -16.85 5.03
C GLN A 169 8.24 -15.70 4.31
N GLN A 170 9.56 -15.58 4.41
CA GLN A 170 10.31 -14.54 3.70
C GLN A 170 10.21 -14.73 2.18
N HIS A 171 10.38 -15.96 1.68
CA HIS A 171 10.21 -16.25 0.25
C HIS A 171 8.80 -15.93 -0.26
N HIS A 172 7.78 -16.36 0.48
CA HIS A 172 6.40 -16.08 0.10
C HIS A 172 6.12 -14.58 0.10
N PHE A 173 6.52 -13.90 1.17
CA PHE A 173 6.29 -12.47 1.35
C PHE A 173 7.00 -11.62 0.28
N SER A 174 8.28 -11.89 -0.01
CA SER A 174 8.99 -11.13 -1.04
C SER A 174 8.40 -11.36 -2.43
N SER A 175 8.00 -12.60 -2.76
CA SER A 175 7.26 -12.89 -4.00
C SER A 175 5.98 -12.06 -4.10
N ASN A 176 5.15 -12.04 -3.04
CA ASN A 176 3.90 -11.29 -3.06
C ASN A 176 4.10 -9.77 -3.15
N VAL A 177 5.18 -9.23 -2.57
CA VAL A 177 5.55 -7.81 -2.73
C VAL A 177 5.88 -7.49 -4.18
N PHE A 178 6.64 -8.34 -4.87
CA PHE A 178 6.98 -8.12 -6.28
C PHE A 178 5.80 -8.33 -7.22
N ASP A 179 4.96 -9.33 -6.98
CA ASP A 179 3.71 -9.53 -7.74
C ASP A 179 2.80 -8.30 -7.60
N TRP A 180 2.64 -7.78 -6.38
CA TRP A 180 1.89 -6.55 -6.13
C TRP A 180 2.47 -5.34 -6.87
N PHE A 181 3.80 -5.18 -6.85
CA PHE A 181 4.48 -4.09 -7.55
C PHE A 181 4.30 -4.19 -9.07
N ASP A 182 4.39 -5.39 -9.64
CA ASP A 182 4.18 -5.62 -11.07
C ASP A 182 2.73 -5.30 -11.48
N CYS A 183 1.74 -5.67 -10.65
CA CYS A 183 0.34 -5.29 -10.87
C CYS A 183 0.13 -3.77 -10.94
N LEU A 184 0.85 -3.00 -10.11
CA LEU A 184 0.77 -1.53 -10.14
C LEU A 184 1.35 -0.95 -11.43
N GLN A 185 2.45 -1.50 -11.96
CA GLN A 185 3.06 -1.01 -13.19
C GLN A 185 2.24 -1.30 -14.45
N LEU A 186 1.50 -2.42 -14.48
CA LEU A 186 0.65 -2.75 -15.63
C LEU A 186 -0.48 -1.73 -15.82
N SER A 187 -1.02 -1.18 -14.73
CA SER A 187 -2.11 -0.20 -14.77
C SER A 187 -1.75 1.10 -15.51
N GLU A 188 -0.49 1.55 -15.43
CA GLU A 188 -0.05 2.78 -16.09
C GLU A 188 0.05 2.61 -17.62
N LYS A 189 0.54 1.44 -18.06
CA LYS A 189 0.80 1.17 -19.47
C LYS A 189 -0.48 0.98 -20.29
N GLU A 190 -1.52 0.42 -19.68
CA GLU A 190 -2.83 0.26 -20.35
C GLU A 190 -3.50 1.62 -20.58
N MET A 191 -3.35 2.58 -19.66
CA MET A 191 -3.86 3.94 -19.85
C MET A 191 -3.14 4.72 -20.95
N GLU A 192 -1.84 4.50 -21.15
CA GLU A 192 -1.10 5.16 -22.25
C GLU A 192 -1.49 4.61 -23.63
N ALA A 193 -1.78 3.31 -23.72
CA ALA A 193 -2.06 2.64 -25.00
C ALA A 193 -3.39 3.07 -25.64
N GLU A 194 -4.44 3.37 -24.86
CA GLU A 194 -5.73 3.83 -25.40
C GLU A 194 -5.68 5.23 -26.05
N THR A 195 -4.66 6.04 -25.77
CA THR A 195 -4.57 7.40 -26.33
C THR A 195 -3.86 7.49 -27.68
N HIS A 196 -3.34 6.37 -28.22
CA HIS A 196 -2.46 6.39 -29.41
C HIS A 196 -2.89 5.53 -30.61
N GLU A 197 -4.03 4.83 -30.56
CA GLU A 197 -4.53 4.04 -31.70
C GLU A 197 -5.62 4.77 -32.51
N GLU A 198 -5.28 5.91 -33.13
CA GLU A 198 -5.91 6.31 -34.40
C GLU A 198 -4.83 6.58 -35.45
N GLY A 199 -4.26 5.50 -35.99
CA GLY A 199 -3.82 5.47 -37.38
C GLY A 199 -2.35 5.23 -37.66
N GLU A 200 -1.93 3.96 -37.73
CA GLU A 200 -0.99 3.53 -38.77
C GLU A 200 -1.07 2.02 -38.98
N GLN A 201 -1.85 1.60 -39.98
CA GLN A 201 -1.80 0.24 -40.52
C GLN A 201 -0.51 0.09 -41.33
N THR A 202 0.52 -0.54 -40.76
CA THR A 202 1.69 -0.96 -41.54
C THR A 202 1.75 -2.48 -41.63
N GLU A 203 1.55 -2.96 -42.85
CA GLU A 203 1.78 -4.33 -43.30
C GLU A 203 3.26 -4.71 -43.05
N THR A 204 3.54 -5.72 -42.23
CA THR A 204 4.87 -6.35 -42.19
C THR A 204 4.77 -7.85 -42.30
N ALA A 205 5.54 -8.35 -43.28
CA ALA A 205 5.53 -9.70 -43.80
C ALA A 205 6.12 -10.74 -42.83
N HIS A 206 5.59 -11.95 -42.95
CA HIS A 206 6.10 -13.19 -42.38
C HIS A 206 7.53 -13.48 -42.86
N ASP A 207 8.45 -13.71 -41.92
CA ASP A 207 9.65 -14.52 -42.17
C ASP A 207 9.73 -15.67 -41.15
N ASP A 208 9.62 -16.86 -41.72
CA ASP A 208 9.75 -18.19 -41.15
C ASP A 208 11.24 -18.57 -41.10
N HIS A 209 11.80 -18.76 -39.91
CA HIS A 209 13.05 -19.51 -39.74
C HIS A 209 13.08 -20.25 -38.39
N GLY A 210 12.87 -21.56 -38.45
CA GLY A 210 13.17 -22.48 -37.36
C GLY A 210 14.68 -22.73 -37.20
N HIS A 211 15.08 -23.27 -36.03
CA HIS A 211 16.16 -24.25 -35.90
C HIS A 211 16.11 -24.96 -34.55
N SER A 212 16.23 -26.30 -34.63
CA SER A 212 16.36 -27.28 -33.56
C SER A 212 17.74 -27.27 -32.88
N ASN A 213 17.78 -27.68 -31.60
CA ASN A 213 18.75 -28.59 -30.94
C ASN A 213 18.49 -28.46 -29.41
N GLY A 214 18.30 -29.51 -28.61
CA GLY A 214 18.98 -30.81 -28.59
C GLY A 214 19.97 -30.84 -27.42
N HIS A 215 19.49 -31.01 -26.18
CA HIS A 215 20.31 -31.47 -25.06
C HIS A 215 19.44 -32.18 -24.00
N ASP A 216 19.69 -33.48 -23.87
CA ASP A 216 19.16 -34.38 -22.84
C ASP A 216 20.14 -34.36 -21.67
N ASP A 217 19.77 -33.75 -20.55
CA ASP A 217 20.45 -33.94 -19.27
C ASP A 217 19.40 -34.34 -18.22
N GLU A 218 19.42 -35.64 -17.87
CA GLU A 218 18.60 -36.25 -16.82
C GLU A 218 19.13 -35.85 -15.43
N GLU A 219 18.61 -34.76 -14.88
CA GLU A 219 18.70 -34.46 -13.44
C GLU A 219 17.33 -34.73 -12.81
N THR A 220 17.27 -35.74 -11.94
CA THR A 220 16.09 -36.07 -11.15
C THR A 220 15.79 -34.94 -10.17
N SER A 221 14.96 -34.00 -10.62
CA SER A 221 14.31 -33.02 -9.77
C SER A 221 13.13 -33.70 -9.08
N ASP A 222 13.20 -33.79 -7.76
CA ASP A 222 12.03 -34.04 -6.92
C ASP A 222 11.11 -32.82 -7.05
N ASP A 223 10.31 -32.83 -8.11
CA ASP A 223 9.28 -31.86 -8.45
C ASP A 223 8.15 -31.98 -7.42
N ASN A 224 8.33 -31.29 -6.29
CA ASN A 224 7.26 -31.02 -5.35
C ASN A 224 6.31 -30.01 -5.97
N GLY A 225 5.38 -30.54 -6.77
CA GLY A 225 4.11 -29.95 -7.16
C GLY A 225 4.16 -28.45 -7.36
N GLY A 226 4.49 -28.01 -8.58
CA GLY A 226 4.25 -26.65 -9.04
C GLY A 226 2.84 -26.22 -8.65
N GLN A 227 2.74 -25.43 -7.58
CA GLN A 227 1.57 -24.62 -7.33
C GLN A 227 1.54 -23.65 -8.49
N GLU A 228 0.60 -23.92 -9.40
CA GLU A 228 0.20 -23.03 -10.47
C GLU A 228 -0.06 -21.66 -9.83
N SER A 229 0.91 -20.76 -9.97
CA SER A 229 0.83 -19.38 -9.52
C SER A 229 -0.10 -18.64 -10.47
N GLY A 230 -1.37 -19.02 -10.46
CA GLY A 230 -2.47 -18.31 -11.07
C GLY A 230 -2.76 -17.05 -10.25
N ASN A 231 -1.81 -16.12 -10.23
CA ASN A 231 -2.05 -14.77 -9.75
C ASN A 231 -2.57 -13.92 -10.92
N ASP A 232 -3.76 -14.27 -11.43
CA ASP A 232 -4.68 -13.31 -12.07
C ASP A 232 -5.27 -12.33 -11.01
N LYS A 233 -4.50 -12.07 -9.95
CA LYS A 233 -4.90 -11.40 -8.71
C LYS A 233 -4.39 -9.96 -8.65
N CYS A 234 -4.09 -9.34 -9.79
CA CYS A 234 -4.18 -7.90 -9.82
C CYS A 234 -5.65 -7.60 -9.51
N VAL A 235 -5.93 -7.25 -8.24
CA VAL A 235 -7.26 -6.91 -7.77
C VAL A 235 -7.73 -5.82 -8.71
N GLN A 236 -8.56 -6.19 -9.68
CA GLN A 236 -9.31 -5.22 -10.42
C GLN A 236 -10.16 -4.59 -9.33
N VAL A 237 -9.79 -3.36 -8.97
CA VAL A 237 -10.66 -2.53 -8.15
C VAL A 237 -11.86 -2.36 -9.05
N ASP A 238 -12.84 -3.26 -8.90
CA ASP A 238 -14.11 -3.21 -9.60
C ASP A 238 -14.65 -1.82 -9.30
N SER A 239 -14.42 -0.89 -10.22
CA SER A 239 -14.99 0.43 -10.18
C SER A 239 -16.48 0.20 -10.03
N ASP A 240 -17.01 0.70 -8.91
CA ASP A 240 -18.36 0.54 -8.38
C ASP A 240 -19.40 1.06 -9.39
N GLU A 241 -19.50 0.40 -10.55
CA GLU A 241 -20.59 0.52 -11.49
C GLU A 241 -21.76 -0.15 -10.79
N THR A 242 -22.55 0.67 -10.11
CA THR A 242 -23.90 0.33 -9.70
C THR A 242 -24.71 0.00 -10.96
N GLN A 243 -24.59 -1.21 -11.48
CA GLN A 243 -25.55 -1.79 -12.41
C GLN A 243 -26.84 -2.03 -11.60
N ASP A 244 -27.63 -0.97 -11.53
CA ASP A 244 -29.05 -1.00 -11.16
C ASP A 244 -29.79 -1.77 -12.26
N ASP A 245 -29.70 -3.09 -12.21
CA ASP A 245 -30.57 -3.99 -12.96
C ASP A 245 -31.97 -3.94 -12.33
N GLY A 246 -32.63 -2.80 -12.50
CA GLY A 246 -34.03 -2.55 -12.20
C GLY A 246 -34.94 -3.43 -13.07
N HIS A 247 -34.95 -4.74 -12.80
CA HIS A 247 -35.91 -5.68 -13.35
C HIS A 247 -37.18 -5.67 -12.48
N ASP A 248 -38.00 -4.63 -12.65
CA ASP A 248 -39.34 -4.56 -12.07
C ASP A 248 -40.29 -5.50 -12.84
N HIS A 249 -40.48 -6.71 -12.32
CA HIS A 249 -41.51 -7.63 -12.80
C HIS A 249 -42.86 -7.29 -12.17
N SER A 250 -43.53 -6.28 -12.72
CA SER A 250 -44.93 -5.99 -12.44
C SER A 250 -45.85 -7.05 -13.07
N HIS A 251 -46.30 -8.02 -12.27
CA HIS A 251 -47.41 -8.91 -12.64
C HIS A 251 -48.76 -8.21 -12.40
N GLY A 252 -49.43 -7.88 -13.51
CA GLY A 252 -50.84 -7.45 -13.51
C GLY A 252 -51.79 -8.62 -13.26
N GLY A 253 -52.95 -8.28 -12.69
CA GLY A 253 -54.02 -9.18 -12.24
C GLY A 253 -54.99 -9.67 -13.31
#